data_AF-A0AAR5P9I6-F1
#
_entry.id   AF-A0AAR5P9I6-F1
#
_cell.length_a   1.000
_cell.length_b   1.000
_cell.length_c   1.000
_cell.angle_alpha   90.00
_cell.angle_beta   90.00
_cell.angle_gamma   90.00
#
_symmetry.space_group_name_H-M   'P 1'
#
loop_
_entity.id
_entity.type
_entity.pdbx_description
1 polymer ?
#
loop_
_entity_poly.entity_id
_entity_poly.type
_entity_poly.pdbx_seq_one_letter_code
_entity_poly.pdbx_strand_id
1 'polypeptide(L)'
;MDPHPLIARSGSSDWIYPIGDNLLRFESGATLDFICPNRNNIIDTTSTGAALLTARCVSGNNFLIGGTSVNWELLSCSGAPTRAIRDTGRTCNNGKGQELEAGFAVDDGRFFVSIVICFNRNLQIAYYSYINQTAAINERPTGTARPSWVQGTGIYTIGTVNNLYLRANQRIALNSLLGLPAESTQYVQASGNFYLARGHLTARGDGFYAAQQNASFYMQNAAPQWQTFNGFNWYQVEIDVRDYAEASGSEVARSCNSAACSNRSTNRVTSFYQCNLKSASSARHLLESGIQSGHAGGNSFNRSQQSV
;
A
#
# COMPACT_ATOMS: atom_id res chain seq x y z
N MET A 1 -2.33 16.70 11.15
CA MET A 1 -1.21 16.89 10.20
C MET A 1 -1.80 17.40 8.92
N ASP A 2 -1.39 18.59 8.52
CA ASP A 2 -1.81 19.16 7.26
C ASP A 2 -1.23 18.36 6.09
N PRO A 3 -1.89 18.35 4.92
CA PRO A 3 -1.42 17.56 3.79
C PRO A 3 -0.13 18.19 3.24
N HIS A 4 0.99 17.47 3.31
CA HIS A 4 2.26 17.97 2.77
C HIS A 4 2.39 17.70 1.25
N PRO A 5 3.13 18.57 0.52
CA PRO A 5 3.53 18.30 -0.86
C PRO A 5 4.39 17.03 -0.95
N LEU A 6 4.32 16.36 -2.09
CA LEU A 6 5.37 15.42 -2.48
C LEU A 6 6.65 16.22 -2.76
N ILE A 7 7.80 15.67 -2.40
CA ILE A 7 9.10 16.28 -2.65
C ILE A 7 9.91 15.38 -3.58
N ALA A 8 10.47 15.96 -4.63
CA ALA A 8 11.35 15.27 -5.57
C ALA A 8 12.49 16.16 -6.00
N ARG A 9 13.57 15.58 -6.56
CA ARG A 9 14.57 16.37 -7.29
C ARG A 9 13.89 16.92 -8.53
N SER A 10 14.22 18.15 -8.91
CA SER A 10 13.50 18.81 -10.01
C SER A 10 13.55 17.99 -11.30
N GLY A 11 12.39 17.77 -11.91
CA GLY A 11 12.23 16.93 -13.11
C GLY A 11 12.24 15.41 -12.89
N SER A 12 12.54 14.92 -11.69
CA SER A 12 12.48 13.48 -11.35
C SER A 12 11.09 13.05 -10.87
N SER A 13 10.80 11.75 -10.91
CA SER A 13 9.57 11.16 -10.31
C SER A 13 9.89 10.23 -9.15
N ASP A 14 11.11 10.33 -8.62
CA ASP A 14 11.61 9.41 -7.60
C ASP A 14 11.24 9.90 -6.21
N TRP A 15 10.82 8.97 -5.37
CA TRP A 15 10.67 9.25 -3.94
C TRP A 15 12.05 9.43 -3.31
N ILE A 16 12.20 10.52 -2.58
CA ILE A 16 13.39 10.76 -1.76
C ILE A 16 13.10 10.21 -0.38
N TYR A 17 14.06 9.59 0.30
CA TYR A 17 13.93 9.13 1.67
C TYR A 17 15.09 9.68 2.50
N PRO A 18 14.92 9.88 3.81
CA PRO A 18 16.03 10.28 4.67
C PRO A 18 17.04 9.13 4.81
N ILE A 19 18.27 9.46 5.17
CA ILE A 19 19.37 8.50 5.32
C ILE A 19 19.87 8.59 6.76
N GLY A 20 19.69 7.53 7.54
CA GLY A 20 20.22 7.41 8.90
C GLY A 20 19.46 8.19 9.99
N ASP A 21 18.46 9.00 9.63
CA ASP A 21 17.53 9.67 10.55
C ASP A 21 16.15 9.88 9.87
N ASN A 22 15.30 10.73 10.46
CA ASN A 22 13.97 11.07 9.93
C ASN A 22 13.94 12.41 9.16
N LEU A 23 15.10 13.00 8.84
CA LEU A 23 15.21 14.32 8.23
C LEU A 23 15.72 14.22 6.78
N LEU A 24 14.97 14.82 5.86
CA LEU A 24 15.46 15.02 4.50
C LEU A 24 16.50 16.13 4.49
N ARG A 25 17.71 15.80 3.99
CA ARG A 25 18.84 16.72 3.90
C ARG A 25 19.17 16.99 2.44
N PHE A 26 19.34 18.26 2.12
CA PHE A 26 19.65 18.74 0.78
C PHE A 26 20.83 19.69 0.82
N GLU A 27 21.72 19.57 -0.17
CA GLU A 27 22.80 20.52 -0.35
C GLU A 27 22.25 21.91 -0.68
N SER A 28 22.93 22.96 -0.17
CA SER A 28 22.57 24.33 -0.53
C SER A 28 22.66 24.50 -2.05
N GLY A 29 21.64 25.13 -2.61
CA GLY A 29 21.49 25.32 -4.04
C GLY A 29 20.84 24.16 -4.79
N ALA A 30 20.55 23.02 -4.14
CA ALA A 30 19.81 21.92 -4.76
C ALA A 30 18.41 22.35 -5.19
N THR A 31 17.97 21.91 -6.36
CA THR A 31 16.65 22.22 -6.91
C THR A 31 15.68 21.05 -6.70
N LEU A 32 14.55 21.35 -6.08
CA LEU A 32 13.49 20.39 -5.73
C LEU A 32 12.17 20.83 -6.34
N ASP A 33 11.27 19.89 -6.53
CA ASP A 33 9.88 20.15 -6.87
C ASP A 33 8.98 19.81 -5.66
N PHE A 34 8.08 20.73 -5.33
CA PHE A 34 7.00 20.57 -4.35
C PHE A 34 5.68 20.40 -5.08
N ILE A 35 5.07 19.22 -4.90
CA ILE A 35 4.01 18.74 -5.78
C ILE A 35 2.77 18.40 -4.99
N CYS A 36 1.64 18.97 -5.39
CA CYS A 36 0.31 18.74 -4.84
C CYS A 36 -0.61 18.15 -5.92
N PRO A 37 -0.55 16.84 -6.20
CA PRO A 37 -1.32 16.19 -7.28
C PRO A 37 -2.83 16.51 -7.26
N ASN A 38 -3.33 17.13 -8.34
CA ASN A 38 -4.71 17.65 -8.47
C ASN A 38 -5.16 18.53 -7.29
N ARG A 39 -4.22 19.27 -6.69
CA ARG A 39 -4.40 20.20 -5.57
C ARG A 39 -3.51 21.41 -5.83
N ASN A 40 -3.62 22.43 -4.99
CA ASN A 40 -2.73 23.59 -5.06
C ASN A 40 -1.74 23.53 -3.91
N ASN A 41 -0.51 23.98 -4.16
CA ASN A 41 0.40 24.34 -3.08
C ASN A 41 -0.15 25.58 -2.35
N ILE A 42 -0.09 25.53 -1.03
CA ILE A 42 -0.41 26.62 -0.11
C ILE A 42 0.90 27.07 0.53
N ILE A 43 1.12 28.39 0.58
CA ILE A 43 2.18 29.01 1.37
C ILE A 43 1.50 29.77 2.51
N ASP A 44 1.74 29.33 3.73
CA ASP A 44 1.06 29.74 4.96
C ASP A 44 -0.47 29.55 4.85
N THR A 45 -1.19 30.60 4.47
CA THR A 45 -2.66 30.60 4.31
C THR A 45 -3.10 30.89 2.88
N THR A 46 -2.16 31.13 1.97
CA THR A 46 -2.45 31.59 0.60
C THR A 46 -2.19 30.50 -0.42
N SER A 47 -3.20 30.21 -1.24
CA SER A 47 -3.05 29.30 -2.39
C SER A 47 -2.19 29.95 -3.47
N THR A 48 -1.19 29.22 -3.94
CA THR A 48 -0.35 29.63 -5.09
C THR A 48 -1.05 29.45 -6.43
N GLY A 49 -2.15 28.68 -6.47
CA GLY A 49 -2.85 28.31 -7.70
C GLY A 49 -2.11 27.28 -8.56
N ALA A 50 -0.94 26.79 -8.12
CA ALA A 50 -0.12 25.83 -8.84
C ALA A 50 -0.01 24.50 -8.07
N ALA A 51 -0.18 23.39 -8.78
CA ALA A 51 0.05 22.04 -8.25
C ALA A 51 1.55 21.69 -8.16
N LEU A 52 2.40 22.40 -8.90
CA LEU A 52 3.84 22.20 -8.96
C LEU A 52 4.57 23.52 -8.68
N LEU A 53 5.46 23.52 -7.69
CA LEU A 53 6.39 24.60 -7.42
C LEU A 53 7.82 24.06 -7.51
N THR A 54 8.70 24.75 -8.23
CA THR A 54 10.13 24.47 -8.18
C THR A 54 10.80 25.38 -7.16
N ALA A 55 11.60 24.78 -6.30
CA ALA A 55 12.22 25.39 -5.14
C ALA A 55 13.73 25.15 -5.15
N ARG A 56 14.51 26.13 -4.68
CA ARG A 56 15.96 25.97 -4.48
C ARG A 56 16.28 25.99 -2.99
N CYS A 57 16.94 24.95 -2.47
CA CYS A 57 17.37 24.92 -1.08
C CYS A 57 18.35 26.07 -0.80
N VAL A 58 18.11 26.86 0.24
CA VAL A 58 18.98 27.98 0.64
C VAL A 58 19.81 27.57 1.84
N SER A 59 19.16 27.44 3.00
CA SER A 59 19.78 27.05 4.28
C SER A 59 18.70 26.65 5.28
N GLY A 60 18.99 25.63 6.11
CA GLY A 60 18.02 25.13 7.09
C GLY A 60 16.72 24.70 6.42
N ASN A 61 15.59 25.19 6.94
CA ASN A 61 14.25 24.87 6.41
C ASN A 61 13.79 25.84 5.31
N ASN A 62 14.66 26.73 4.82
CA ASN A 62 14.27 27.79 3.88
C ASN A 62 14.59 27.42 2.42
N PHE A 63 13.60 27.64 1.56
CA PHE A 63 13.64 27.37 0.13
C PHE A 63 13.27 28.64 -0.65
N LEU A 64 13.99 28.90 -1.75
CA LEU A 64 13.68 29.98 -2.66
C LEU A 64 12.65 29.50 -3.69
N ILE A 65 11.45 30.08 -3.68
CA ILE A 65 10.35 29.78 -4.60
C ILE A 65 9.93 31.09 -5.28
N GLY A 66 10.05 31.15 -6.62
CA GLY A 66 9.69 32.36 -7.37
C GLY A 66 10.44 33.63 -6.92
N GLY A 67 11.66 33.49 -6.38
CA GLY A 67 12.46 34.61 -5.87
C GLY A 67 12.22 34.96 -4.39
N THR A 68 11.27 34.31 -3.72
CA THR A 68 10.94 34.55 -2.31
C THR A 68 11.46 33.41 -1.43
N SER A 69 12.09 33.75 -0.30
CA SER A 69 12.49 32.76 0.71
C SER A 69 11.28 32.31 1.52
N VAL A 70 10.95 31.03 1.44
CA VAL A 70 9.79 30.38 2.09
C VAL A 70 10.30 29.29 3.02
N ASN A 71 9.83 29.29 4.28
CA ASN A 71 10.12 28.21 5.21
C ASN A 71 9.23 26.99 4.90
N TRP A 72 9.81 25.79 4.94
CA TRP A 72 9.12 24.51 4.70
C TRP A 72 7.87 24.32 5.57
N GLU A 73 7.90 24.79 6.82
CA GLU A 73 6.77 24.65 7.76
C GLU A 73 5.52 25.41 7.30
N LEU A 74 5.68 26.38 6.39
CA LEU A 74 4.58 27.12 5.78
C LEU A 74 4.04 26.45 4.52
N LEU A 75 4.65 25.36 4.03
CA LEU A 75 4.23 24.68 2.81
C LEU A 75 3.26 23.54 3.12
N SER A 76 2.11 23.58 2.46
CA SER A 76 1.12 22.50 2.47
C SER A 76 0.42 22.37 1.12
N CYS A 77 -0.41 21.35 0.97
CA CYS A 77 -1.36 21.23 -0.12
C CYS A 77 -2.75 21.64 0.36
N SER A 78 -3.57 22.17 -0.53
CA SER A 78 -4.98 22.53 -0.27
C SER A 78 -5.86 21.34 0.12
N GLY A 79 -5.33 20.11 0.01
CA GLY A 79 -5.93 18.87 0.46
C GLY A 79 -4.94 17.73 0.26
N ALA A 80 -5.31 16.52 0.71
CA ALA A 80 -4.50 15.33 0.45
C ALA A 80 -4.22 15.18 -1.07
N PRO A 81 -2.95 14.97 -1.47
CA PRO A 81 -2.58 14.58 -2.82
C PRO A 81 -3.53 13.53 -3.40
N THR A 82 -4.05 13.78 -4.59
CA THR A 82 -5.00 12.85 -5.22
C THR A 82 -4.26 11.68 -5.81
N ARG A 83 -4.46 10.50 -5.22
CA ARG A 83 -3.93 9.25 -5.78
C ARG A 83 -4.59 8.92 -7.12
N ALA A 84 -3.82 8.30 -8.00
CA ALA A 84 -4.23 7.80 -9.29
C ALA A 84 -3.77 6.34 -9.45
N ILE A 85 -4.46 5.60 -10.32
CA ILE A 85 -4.03 4.28 -10.78
C ILE A 85 -4.06 4.30 -12.31
N ARG A 86 -2.99 3.82 -12.94
CA ARG A 86 -2.89 3.77 -14.40
C ARG A 86 -2.48 2.39 -14.88
N ASP A 87 -2.88 2.09 -16.10
CA ASP A 87 -2.40 0.95 -16.86
C ASP A 87 -1.11 1.33 -17.58
N THR A 88 -0.08 0.51 -17.47
CA THR A 88 1.21 0.79 -18.13
C THR A 88 1.25 0.28 -19.58
N GLY A 89 0.29 -0.55 -20.00
CA GLY A 89 0.32 -1.30 -21.24
C GLY A 89 1.29 -2.49 -21.22
N ARG A 90 2.07 -2.68 -20.15
CA ARG A 90 2.99 -3.82 -19.99
C ARG A 90 2.24 -5.04 -19.46
N THR A 91 2.75 -6.21 -19.83
CA THR A 91 2.28 -7.48 -19.27
C THR A 91 3.17 -7.94 -18.13
N CYS A 92 2.61 -8.76 -17.24
CA CYS A 92 3.28 -9.34 -16.08
C CYS A 92 2.85 -10.79 -15.87
N ASN A 93 3.49 -11.52 -14.96
CA ASN A 93 3.22 -12.94 -14.70
C ASN A 93 3.23 -13.79 -15.99
N ASN A 94 4.30 -13.68 -16.79
CA ASN A 94 4.48 -14.38 -18.07
C ASN A 94 3.31 -14.16 -19.05
N GLY A 95 2.86 -12.91 -19.19
CA GLY A 95 1.77 -12.54 -20.10
C GLY A 95 0.36 -12.80 -19.58
N LYS A 96 0.20 -13.36 -18.37
CA LYS A 96 -1.12 -13.68 -17.79
C LYS A 96 -1.77 -12.52 -17.06
N GLY A 97 -0.99 -11.48 -16.74
CA GLY A 97 -1.47 -10.27 -16.08
C GLY A 97 -1.05 -9.02 -16.83
N GLN A 98 -1.66 -7.91 -16.43
CA GLN A 98 -1.34 -6.57 -16.87
C GLN A 98 -0.77 -5.79 -15.70
N GLU A 99 0.25 -4.99 -15.97
CA GLU A 99 0.90 -4.20 -14.95
C GLU A 99 0.22 -2.83 -14.79
N LEU A 100 -0.21 -2.56 -13.57
CA LEU A 100 -0.82 -1.32 -13.14
C LEU A 100 0.13 -0.58 -12.20
N GLU A 101 0.09 0.74 -12.21
CA GLU A 101 0.83 1.60 -11.28
C GLU A 101 -0.15 2.42 -10.46
N ALA A 102 -0.13 2.25 -9.14
CA ALA A 102 -0.81 3.13 -8.20
C ALA A 102 0.17 4.18 -7.67
N GLY A 103 -0.23 5.45 -7.67
CA GLY A 103 0.68 6.56 -7.42
C GLY A 103 0.01 7.91 -7.59
N PHE A 104 0.75 8.87 -8.15
CA PHE A 104 0.28 10.26 -8.32
C PHE A 104 0.67 10.81 -9.68
N ALA A 105 -0.32 11.27 -10.44
CA ALA A 105 -0.08 12.00 -11.69
C ALA A 105 0.26 13.47 -11.38
N VAL A 106 1.20 14.02 -12.13
CA VAL A 106 1.64 15.42 -12.06
C VAL A 106 1.29 16.12 -13.37
N ASP A 107 0.96 17.41 -13.30
CA ASP A 107 0.48 18.19 -14.44
C ASP A 107 1.49 18.29 -15.60
N ASP A 108 2.78 18.09 -15.33
CA ASP A 108 3.85 18.05 -16.33
C ASP A 108 4.04 16.68 -16.99
N GLY A 109 3.14 15.73 -16.74
CA GLY A 109 3.14 14.39 -17.34
C GLY A 109 3.92 13.34 -16.53
N ARG A 110 4.61 13.72 -15.46
CA ARG A 110 5.26 12.77 -14.54
C ARG A 110 4.24 11.92 -13.78
N PHE A 111 4.72 10.78 -13.29
CA PHE A 111 3.92 9.92 -12.43
C PHE A 111 4.77 9.31 -11.31
N PHE A 112 4.43 9.64 -10.08
CA PHE A 112 5.10 9.13 -8.88
C PHE A 112 4.52 7.77 -8.52
N VAL A 113 5.17 6.71 -9.00
CA VAL A 113 4.76 5.33 -8.71
C VAL A 113 4.97 5.03 -7.23
N SER A 114 3.93 4.62 -6.53
CA SER A 114 4.03 4.14 -5.14
C SER A 114 3.97 2.62 -5.06
N ILE A 115 3.17 1.98 -5.91
CA ILE A 115 2.96 0.53 -5.94
C ILE A 115 2.80 0.08 -7.38
N VAL A 116 3.55 -0.95 -7.79
CA VAL A 116 3.32 -1.67 -9.04
C VAL A 116 2.46 -2.90 -8.73
N ILE A 117 1.46 -3.19 -9.55
CA ILE A 117 0.49 -4.26 -9.32
C ILE A 117 0.39 -5.10 -10.58
N CYS A 118 0.60 -6.41 -10.45
CA CYS A 118 0.29 -7.35 -11.52
C CYS A 118 -1.16 -7.83 -11.38
N PHE A 119 -2.03 -7.42 -12.30
CA PHE A 119 -3.47 -7.64 -12.22
C PHE A 119 -3.97 -8.52 -13.36
N ASN A 120 -4.73 -9.57 -13.06
CA ASN A 120 -5.42 -10.35 -14.08
C ASN A 120 -6.78 -9.72 -14.38
N ARG A 121 -6.93 -9.13 -15.58
CA ARG A 121 -8.17 -8.50 -16.05
C ARG A 121 -9.34 -9.46 -16.22
N ASN A 122 -9.07 -10.72 -16.59
CA ASN A 122 -10.10 -11.73 -16.85
C ASN A 122 -10.67 -12.30 -15.55
N LEU A 123 -9.79 -12.66 -14.61
CA LEU A 123 -10.15 -13.16 -13.29
C LEU A 123 -10.51 -12.04 -12.31
N GLN A 124 -10.12 -10.80 -12.61
CA GLN A 124 -10.33 -9.61 -11.78
C GLN A 124 -9.70 -9.73 -10.38
N ILE A 125 -8.49 -10.30 -10.36
CA ILE A 125 -7.68 -10.50 -9.15
C ILE A 125 -6.29 -9.92 -9.35
N ALA A 126 -5.66 -9.51 -8.26
CA ALA A 126 -4.24 -9.20 -8.24
C ALA A 126 -3.44 -10.50 -8.07
N TYR A 127 -2.42 -10.68 -8.91
CA TYR A 127 -1.45 -11.77 -8.74
C TYR A 127 -0.42 -11.43 -7.69
N TYR A 128 0.13 -10.21 -7.74
CA TYR A 128 1.05 -9.68 -6.76
C TYR A 128 1.11 -8.16 -6.87
N SER A 129 1.58 -7.51 -5.81
CA SER A 129 2.05 -6.13 -5.83
C SER A 129 3.55 -6.07 -5.56
N TYR A 130 4.15 -4.93 -5.88
CA TYR A 130 5.58 -4.69 -5.81
C TYR A 130 5.90 -3.25 -5.36
N ILE A 131 6.89 -3.12 -4.48
CA ILE A 131 7.50 -1.85 -4.07
C ILE A 131 9.00 -2.01 -3.83
N ASN A 132 9.75 -0.89 -3.91
CA ASN A 132 11.05 -0.78 -3.29
C ASN A 132 10.86 -0.28 -1.86
N GLN A 133 11.10 -1.13 -0.87
CA GLN A 133 10.98 -0.77 0.52
C GLN A 133 12.23 0.01 0.95
N THR A 134 12.07 1.27 1.33
CA THR A 134 13.16 2.09 1.87
C THR A 134 13.67 1.54 3.21
N ALA A 135 14.98 1.66 3.46
CA ALA A 135 15.58 1.36 4.75
C ALA A 135 15.09 2.32 5.85
N ALA A 136 14.63 3.52 5.51
CA ALA A 136 14.08 4.47 6.48
C ALA A 136 12.64 4.15 6.91
N ILE A 137 12.06 3.02 6.51
CA ILE A 137 10.60 2.80 6.63
C ILE A 137 10.06 2.87 8.07
N ASN A 138 10.88 2.56 9.07
CA ASN A 138 10.46 2.63 10.47
C ASN A 138 10.44 4.05 11.04
N GLU A 139 11.05 5.01 10.35
CA GLU A 139 10.96 6.45 10.65
C GLU A 139 9.73 7.13 10.02
N ARG A 140 8.87 6.36 9.33
CA ARG A 140 7.67 6.91 8.69
C ARG A 140 6.71 7.54 9.70
N PRO A 141 5.94 8.57 9.30
CA PRO A 141 4.83 9.06 10.12
C PRO A 141 3.78 7.96 10.35
N THR A 142 3.43 7.77 11.62
CA THR A 142 2.30 6.95 12.08
C THR A 142 1.08 7.84 12.38
N GLY A 143 -0.13 7.26 12.50
CA GLY A 143 -1.33 8.05 12.86
C GLY A 143 -1.85 9.01 11.77
N THR A 144 -1.32 8.95 10.56
CA THR A 144 -1.81 9.69 9.39
C THR A 144 -3.26 9.31 9.05
N ALA A 145 -4.02 10.22 8.45
CA ALA A 145 -5.42 9.97 8.08
C ALA A 145 -5.55 8.75 7.15
N ARG A 146 -6.51 7.87 7.46
CA ARG A 146 -6.76 6.65 6.67
C ARG A 146 -7.88 6.91 5.65
N PRO A 147 -7.64 6.75 4.35
CA PRO A 147 -8.66 7.00 3.35
C PRO A 147 -9.60 5.80 3.17
N SER A 148 -10.71 6.02 2.49
CA SER A 148 -11.58 4.96 2.00
C SER A 148 -10.93 4.20 0.84
N TRP A 149 -11.30 2.93 0.67
CA TRP A 149 -10.93 2.13 -0.49
C TRP A 149 -11.58 2.65 -1.76
N VAL A 150 -10.86 2.58 -2.88
CA VAL A 150 -11.36 2.94 -4.21
C VAL A 150 -11.14 1.80 -5.20
N GLN A 151 -12.09 1.59 -6.10
CA GLN A 151 -11.99 0.56 -7.13
C GLN A 151 -11.24 1.00 -8.39
N GLY A 152 -10.96 2.30 -8.56
CA GLY A 152 -10.42 2.83 -9.81
C GLY A 152 -11.41 2.78 -10.98
N THR A 153 -11.13 3.52 -12.05
CA THR A 153 -12.00 3.61 -13.23
C THR A 153 -11.49 2.69 -14.33
N GLY A 154 -12.39 1.94 -14.99
CA GLY A 154 -12.05 1.14 -16.17
C GLY A 154 -11.12 -0.05 -15.91
N ILE A 155 -10.95 -0.46 -14.64
CA ILE A 155 -10.11 -1.60 -14.27
C ILE A 155 -10.93 -2.87 -14.05
N TYR A 156 -11.88 -2.79 -13.12
CA TYR A 156 -12.87 -3.83 -12.90
C TYR A 156 -14.02 -3.72 -13.90
N THR A 157 -14.48 -4.86 -14.39
CA THR A 157 -15.72 -5.02 -15.16
C THR A 157 -16.81 -5.69 -14.33
N ILE A 158 -16.47 -6.26 -13.17
CA ILE A 158 -17.46 -6.61 -12.14
C ILE A 158 -18.13 -5.35 -11.60
N GLY A 159 -19.32 -5.52 -11.04
CA GLY A 159 -19.99 -4.44 -10.29
C GLY A 159 -19.18 -3.98 -9.07
N THR A 160 -19.80 -3.19 -8.20
CA THR A 160 -19.13 -2.56 -7.05
C THR A 160 -18.32 -3.55 -6.20
N VAL A 161 -17.00 -3.56 -6.34
CA VAL A 161 -16.09 -4.50 -5.66
C VAL A 161 -16.25 -4.43 -4.14
N ASN A 162 -16.48 -3.23 -3.62
CA ASN A 162 -16.71 -3.01 -2.19
C ASN A 162 -17.90 -3.82 -1.65
N ASN A 163 -18.94 -4.05 -2.46
CA ASN A 163 -20.11 -4.83 -2.06
C ASN A 163 -19.78 -6.31 -1.91
N LEU A 164 -18.81 -6.85 -2.66
CA LEU A 164 -18.39 -8.25 -2.54
C LEU A 164 -17.78 -8.57 -1.16
N TYR A 165 -17.22 -7.55 -0.49
CA TYR A 165 -16.66 -7.67 0.85
C TYR A 165 -17.70 -7.53 1.97
N LEU A 166 -18.97 -7.26 1.68
CA LEU A 166 -20.02 -7.28 2.70
C LEU A 166 -20.25 -8.71 3.18
N ARG A 167 -20.31 -8.93 4.50
CA ARG A 167 -20.43 -10.28 5.07
C ARG A 167 -21.64 -11.06 4.55
N ALA A 168 -22.76 -10.37 4.31
CA ALA A 168 -23.95 -10.97 3.72
C ALA A 168 -23.67 -11.53 2.31
N ASN A 169 -22.99 -10.75 1.46
CA ASN A 169 -22.62 -11.18 0.12
C ASN A 169 -21.54 -12.29 0.15
N GLN A 170 -20.62 -12.24 1.10
CA GLN A 170 -19.65 -13.33 1.32
C GLN A 170 -20.36 -14.63 1.71
N ARG A 171 -21.36 -14.58 2.61
CA ARG A 171 -22.17 -15.75 2.98
C ARG A 171 -22.87 -16.32 1.77
N ILE A 172 -23.57 -15.49 0.99
CA ILE A 172 -24.25 -15.93 -0.24
C ILE A 172 -23.27 -16.67 -1.16
N ALA A 173 -22.11 -16.08 -1.43
CA ALA A 173 -21.11 -16.66 -2.32
C ALA A 173 -20.51 -17.97 -1.76
N LEU A 174 -19.99 -17.94 -0.52
CA LEU A 174 -19.31 -19.10 0.08
C LEU A 174 -20.29 -20.24 0.41
N ASN A 175 -21.47 -19.94 0.96
CA ASN A 175 -22.45 -20.97 1.29
C ASN A 175 -22.97 -21.67 0.03
N SER A 176 -23.19 -20.92 -1.05
CA SER A 176 -23.54 -21.49 -2.35
C SER A 176 -22.47 -22.47 -2.86
N LEU A 177 -21.18 -22.10 -2.77
CA LEU A 177 -20.07 -22.97 -3.16
C LEU A 177 -19.94 -24.24 -2.30
N LEU A 178 -20.41 -24.19 -1.05
CA LEU A 178 -20.24 -25.25 -0.05
C LEU A 178 -21.50 -26.12 0.15
N GLY A 179 -22.59 -25.81 -0.55
CA GLY A 179 -23.88 -26.49 -0.34
C GLY A 179 -24.49 -26.21 1.03
N LEU A 180 -24.24 -25.03 1.61
CA LEU A 180 -24.82 -24.59 2.88
C LEU A 180 -26.04 -23.68 2.64
N PRO A 181 -26.96 -23.55 3.62
CA PRO A 181 -28.00 -22.53 3.56
C PRO A 181 -27.41 -21.13 3.38
N ALA A 182 -28.04 -20.28 2.56
CA ALA A 182 -27.52 -18.94 2.23
C ALA A 182 -27.20 -18.09 3.47
N GLU A 183 -28.02 -18.19 4.51
CA GLU A 183 -27.85 -17.46 5.78
C GLU A 183 -26.93 -18.14 6.79
N SER A 184 -26.30 -19.28 6.45
CA SER A 184 -25.40 -19.98 7.36
C SER A 184 -24.23 -19.09 7.78
N THR A 185 -24.00 -18.99 9.08
CA THR A 185 -22.91 -18.24 9.70
C THR A 185 -21.72 -19.13 10.07
N GLN A 186 -21.70 -20.37 9.59
CA GLN A 186 -20.68 -21.37 9.92
C GLN A 186 -19.26 -20.87 9.64
N TYR A 187 -19.03 -20.23 8.49
CA TYR A 187 -17.70 -19.76 8.06
C TYR A 187 -17.57 -18.23 8.05
N VAL A 188 -18.65 -17.51 7.73
CA VAL A 188 -18.69 -16.04 7.79
C VAL A 188 -19.71 -15.62 8.83
N GLN A 189 -19.21 -15.19 9.97
CA GLN A 189 -20.05 -14.81 11.11
C GLN A 189 -20.74 -13.46 10.88
N ALA A 190 -21.94 -13.29 11.44
CA ALA A 190 -22.66 -12.02 11.39
C ALA A 190 -21.89 -10.89 12.12
N SER A 191 -21.22 -11.22 13.23
CA SER A 191 -20.34 -10.36 14.03
C SER A 191 -19.00 -11.07 14.31
N GLY A 192 -18.04 -10.43 14.99
CA GLY A 192 -16.73 -11.05 15.27
C GLY A 192 -15.75 -11.06 14.09
N ASN A 193 -14.68 -11.84 14.18
CA ASN A 193 -13.52 -11.76 13.26
C ASN A 193 -13.50 -12.84 12.16
N PHE A 194 -14.52 -13.68 12.05
CA PHE A 194 -14.60 -14.67 10.96
C PHE A 194 -15.35 -14.07 9.76
N TYR A 195 -14.59 -13.37 8.91
CA TYR A 195 -15.01 -12.86 7.61
C TYR A 195 -13.77 -12.58 6.74
N LEU A 196 -13.96 -12.44 5.43
CA LEU A 196 -12.89 -12.02 4.51
C LEU A 196 -12.80 -10.49 4.50
N ALA A 197 -11.69 -9.96 4.97
CA ALA A 197 -11.33 -8.56 4.87
C ALA A 197 -10.68 -8.25 3.52
N ARG A 198 -10.62 -6.95 3.21
CA ARG A 198 -9.76 -6.41 2.14
C ARG A 198 -8.32 -6.43 2.67
N GLY A 199 -7.64 -7.55 2.47
CA GLY A 199 -6.26 -7.71 2.87
C GLY A 199 -5.34 -7.06 1.86
N HIS A 200 -4.44 -6.19 2.32
CA HIS A 200 -3.50 -5.51 1.45
C HIS A 200 -2.44 -6.50 0.94
N LEU A 201 -2.06 -6.36 -0.34
CA LEU A 201 -0.85 -7.00 -0.86
C LEU A 201 0.38 -6.18 -0.48
N THR A 202 0.40 -4.90 -0.84
CA THR A 202 1.32 -3.91 -0.26
C THR A 202 0.60 -3.18 0.87
N ALA A 203 1.09 -3.33 2.09
CA ALA A 203 0.45 -2.79 3.27
C ALA A 203 0.50 -1.27 3.29
N ARG A 204 -0.47 -0.65 3.98
CA ARG A 204 -0.42 0.78 4.25
C ARG A 204 0.88 1.18 4.94
N GLY A 205 1.34 0.38 5.91
CA GLY A 205 2.56 0.65 6.67
C GLY A 205 3.85 0.58 5.85
N ASP A 206 3.79 0.09 4.61
CA ASP A 206 4.95 -0.02 3.73
C ASP A 206 5.27 1.29 2.99
N GLY A 207 4.32 2.24 2.98
CA GLY A 207 4.54 3.58 2.48
C GLY A 207 5.19 4.48 3.53
N PHE A 208 6.31 5.12 3.19
CA PHE A 208 6.95 6.09 4.08
C PHE A 208 6.06 7.34 4.20
N TYR A 209 5.77 8.01 3.08
CA TYR A 209 4.94 9.21 3.10
C TYR A 209 3.45 8.89 3.28
N ALA A 210 2.70 9.78 3.93
CA ALA A 210 1.23 9.68 4.03
C ALA A 210 0.56 9.52 2.64
N ALA A 211 1.13 10.14 1.60
CA ALA A 211 0.72 9.94 0.21
C ALA A 211 0.87 8.47 -0.23
N GLN A 212 2.05 7.85 -0.06
CA GLN A 212 2.29 6.44 -0.38
C GLN A 212 1.37 5.51 0.43
N GLN A 213 1.18 5.80 1.73
CA GLN A 213 0.24 5.08 2.58
C GLN A 213 -1.19 5.16 2.02
N ASN A 214 -1.61 6.32 1.52
CA ASN A 214 -2.92 6.52 0.91
C ASN A 214 -3.07 5.82 -0.44
N ALA A 215 -1.99 5.67 -1.21
CA ALA A 215 -1.97 4.97 -2.49
C ALA A 215 -2.20 3.45 -2.35
N SER A 216 -2.00 2.87 -1.16
CA SER A 216 -2.28 1.45 -0.89
C SER A 216 -3.77 1.06 -0.95
N PHE A 217 -4.69 2.03 -0.92
CA PHE A 217 -6.14 1.82 -0.81
C PHE A 217 -6.88 1.63 -2.15
N TYR A 218 -6.21 1.05 -3.14
CA TYR A 218 -6.85 0.57 -4.37
C TYR A 218 -7.30 -0.88 -4.21
N MET A 219 -8.52 -1.23 -4.65
CA MET A 219 -9.00 -2.63 -4.60
C MET A 219 -8.10 -3.59 -5.39
N GLN A 220 -7.37 -3.09 -6.39
CA GLN A 220 -6.35 -3.81 -7.14
C GLN A 220 -5.15 -4.22 -6.30
N ASN A 221 -4.91 -3.55 -5.17
CA ASN A 221 -3.88 -3.89 -4.20
C ASN A 221 -4.45 -4.75 -3.05
N ALA A 222 -5.63 -5.35 -3.23
CA ALA A 222 -6.28 -6.16 -2.21
C ALA A 222 -6.60 -7.58 -2.71
N ALA A 223 -6.54 -8.53 -1.78
CA ALA A 223 -7.09 -9.86 -1.92
C ALA A 223 -8.00 -10.18 -0.71
N PRO A 224 -9.01 -11.06 -0.88
CA PRO A 224 -9.80 -11.54 0.26
C PRO A 224 -8.91 -12.31 1.24
N GLN A 225 -8.83 -11.82 2.46
CA GLN A 225 -8.05 -12.44 3.53
C GLN A 225 -8.91 -12.64 4.77
N TRP A 226 -8.83 -13.79 5.44
CA TRP A 226 -9.49 -13.96 6.73
C TRP A 226 -9.07 -12.87 7.70
N GLN A 227 -10.01 -12.19 8.35
CA GLN A 227 -9.69 -11.08 9.25
C GLN A 227 -8.82 -11.54 10.44
N THR A 228 -9.00 -12.76 10.92
CA THR A 228 -8.14 -13.40 11.93
C THR A 228 -6.70 -13.61 11.47
N PHE A 229 -6.44 -13.62 10.16
CA PHE A 229 -5.09 -13.68 9.60
C PHE A 229 -4.56 -12.28 9.25
N ASN A 230 -5.35 -11.51 8.50
CA ASN A 230 -5.01 -10.15 8.04
C ASN A 230 -4.67 -9.22 9.21
N GLY A 231 -5.45 -9.25 10.29
CA GLY A 231 -5.25 -8.38 11.44
C GLY A 231 -4.18 -8.84 12.44
N PHE A 232 -3.56 -10.01 12.23
CA PHE A 232 -2.66 -10.64 13.19
C PHE A 232 -1.39 -11.16 12.51
N ASN A 233 -1.36 -12.43 12.09
CA ASN A 233 -0.15 -13.05 11.54
C ASN A 233 0.38 -12.29 10.32
N TRP A 234 -0.50 -11.88 9.40
CA TRP A 234 -0.08 -11.10 8.23
C TRP A 234 0.50 -9.73 8.62
N TYR A 235 -0.13 -9.08 9.60
CA TYR A 235 0.35 -7.81 10.12
C TYR A 235 1.75 -7.93 10.74
N GLN A 236 2.05 -9.04 11.43
CA GLN A 236 3.40 -9.29 11.94
C GLN A 236 4.41 -9.46 10.81
N VAL A 237 4.07 -10.19 9.75
CA VAL A 237 4.95 -10.35 8.56
C VAL A 237 5.23 -9.02 7.90
N GLU A 238 4.23 -8.15 7.80
CA GLU A 238 4.41 -6.79 7.30
C GLU A 238 5.39 -5.98 8.18
N ILE A 239 5.35 -6.15 9.51
CA ILE A 239 6.32 -5.53 10.44
C ILE A 239 7.72 -6.11 10.20
N ASP A 240 7.87 -7.43 10.23
CA ASP A 240 9.17 -8.09 10.13
C ASP A 240 9.91 -7.74 8.83
N VAL A 241 9.17 -7.58 7.72
CA VAL A 241 9.77 -7.16 6.44
C VAL A 241 10.25 -5.70 6.47
N ARG A 242 9.55 -4.81 7.18
CA ARG A 242 9.99 -3.42 7.36
C ARG A 242 11.23 -3.33 8.24
N ASP A 243 11.24 -4.07 9.34
CA ASP A 243 12.39 -4.16 10.25
C ASP A 243 13.61 -4.77 9.53
N TYR A 244 13.39 -5.76 8.66
CA TYR A 244 14.46 -6.30 7.82
C TYR A 244 15.01 -5.26 6.84
N ALA A 245 14.15 -4.47 6.18
CA ALA A 245 14.59 -3.44 5.24
C ALA A 245 15.47 -2.39 5.93
N GLU A 246 15.05 -1.92 7.11
CA GLU A 246 15.84 -1.02 7.95
C GLU A 246 17.16 -1.64 8.38
N ALA A 247 17.14 -2.84 8.95
CA ALA A 247 18.36 -3.53 9.41
C ALA A 247 19.35 -3.81 8.27
N SER A 248 18.86 -3.98 7.03
CA SER A 248 19.72 -4.18 5.87
C SER A 248 20.46 -2.91 5.41
N GLY A 249 20.01 -1.72 5.85
CA GLY A 249 20.56 -0.44 5.42
C GLY A 249 20.41 -0.15 3.93
N SER A 250 19.58 -0.91 3.21
CA SER A 250 19.42 -0.81 1.75
C SER A 250 17.97 -0.99 1.33
N GLU A 251 17.62 -0.52 0.12
CA GLU A 251 16.29 -0.75 -0.42
C GLU A 251 16.03 -2.23 -0.69
N VAL A 252 14.87 -2.72 -0.23
CA VAL A 252 14.45 -4.11 -0.44
C VAL A 252 13.33 -4.18 -1.47
N ALA A 253 13.60 -4.84 -2.59
CA ALA A 253 12.62 -5.14 -3.63
C ALA A 253 11.58 -6.15 -3.09
N ARG A 254 10.42 -5.68 -2.65
CA ARG A 254 9.38 -6.50 -2.02
C ARG A 254 8.28 -6.83 -3.01
N SER A 255 7.93 -8.12 -3.11
CA SER A 255 6.74 -8.56 -3.86
C SER A 255 5.84 -9.43 -2.99
N CYS A 256 4.57 -9.06 -2.90
CA CYS A 256 3.58 -9.76 -2.10
C CYS A 256 2.39 -10.21 -2.96
N ASN A 257 1.94 -11.43 -2.75
CA ASN A 257 0.69 -11.96 -3.29
C ASN A 257 -0.27 -12.27 -2.14
N SER A 258 -1.43 -12.86 -2.45
CA SER A 258 -2.43 -13.15 -1.43
C SER A 258 -1.93 -14.10 -0.34
N ALA A 259 -0.82 -14.82 -0.53
CA ALA A 259 -0.30 -15.86 0.36
C ALA A 259 1.09 -15.53 0.95
N ALA A 260 1.97 -14.88 0.20
CA ALA A 260 3.38 -14.73 0.57
C ALA A 260 3.91 -13.33 0.26
N CYS A 261 4.93 -12.92 1.01
CA CYS A 261 5.79 -11.78 0.69
C CYS A 261 7.22 -12.27 0.46
N SER A 262 7.89 -11.73 -0.55
CA SER A 262 9.24 -12.13 -0.95
C SER A 262 10.14 -10.92 -1.19
N ASN A 263 11.42 -11.09 -0.88
CA ASN A 263 12.48 -10.19 -1.32
C ASN A 263 13.02 -10.70 -2.68
N ARG A 264 12.88 -9.88 -3.72
CA ARG A 264 13.24 -10.24 -5.09
C ARG A 264 14.75 -10.18 -5.36
N SER A 265 15.52 -9.43 -4.57
CA SER A 265 16.99 -9.37 -4.73
C SER A 265 17.70 -10.58 -4.12
N THR A 266 17.08 -11.22 -3.13
CA THR A 266 17.68 -12.36 -2.40
C THR A 266 16.91 -13.68 -2.57
N ASN A 267 15.75 -13.68 -3.25
CA ASN A 267 14.82 -14.80 -3.32
C ASN A 267 14.38 -15.37 -1.95
N ARG A 268 14.55 -14.63 -0.85
CA ARG A 268 14.01 -15.02 0.46
C ARG A 268 12.50 -14.79 0.46
N VAL A 269 11.75 -15.86 0.72
CA VAL A 269 10.28 -15.86 0.72
C VAL A 269 9.79 -16.12 2.14
N THR A 270 8.95 -15.22 2.66
CA THR A 270 8.11 -15.51 3.83
C THR A 270 6.74 -15.93 3.29
N SER A 271 6.54 -17.24 3.20
CA SER A 271 5.30 -17.83 2.69
C SER A 271 4.33 -18.13 3.81
N PHE A 272 3.08 -17.72 3.64
CA PHE A 272 1.95 -18.25 4.40
C PHE A 272 0.96 -18.85 3.39
N TYR A 273 0.24 -19.90 3.74
CA TYR A 273 -0.75 -20.46 2.83
C TYR A 273 -2.07 -19.70 3.00
N GLN A 274 -2.38 -18.79 2.07
CA GLN A 274 -3.68 -18.12 2.00
C GLN A 274 -4.55 -18.72 0.89
N CYS A 275 -5.79 -19.05 1.27
CA CYS A 275 -6.75 -19.83 0.50
C CYS A 275 -7.11 -19.19 -0.86
N ASN A 276 -6.97 -19.95 -1.95
CA ASN A 276 -7.66 -19.69 -3.22
C ASN A 276 -8.64 -20.85 -3.48
N LEU A 277 -9.95 -20.59 -3.39
CA LEU A 277 -10.99 -21.60 -3.54
C LEU A 277 -11.19 -21.90 -5.04
N LYS A 278 -10.89 -23.12 -5.48
CA LYS A 278 -11.07 -23.55 -6.89
C LYS A 278 -12.19 -24.58 -7.10
N SER A 279 -12.74 -25.20 -6.04
CA SER A 279 -13.83 -26.18 -6.14
C SER A 279 -14.54 -26.39 -4.79
N ALA A 280 -15.77 -26.95 -4.80
CA ALA A 280 -16.57 -27.21 -3.60
C ALA A 280 -15.93 -28.22 -2.62
N SER A 281 -15.29 -29.28 -3.13
CA SER A 281 -14.61 -30.29 -2.31
C SER A 281 -13.30 -29.76 -1.71
N SER A 282 -12.55 -28.95 -2.47
CA SER A 282 -11.39 -28.23 -1.95
C SER A 282 -11.82 -27.15 -0.95
N ALA A 283 -12.97 -26.50 -1.15
CA ALA A 283 -13.37 -25.37 -0.34
C ALA A 283 -13.62 -25.73 1.13
N ARG A 284 -14.28 -26.86 1.41
CA ARG A 284 -14.57 -27.27 2.80
C ARG A 284 -13.30 -27.56 3.60
N HIS A 285 -12.38 -28.36 3.04
CA HIS A 285 -11.11 -28.69 3.69
C HIS A 285 -10.21 -27.45 3.87
N LEU A 286 -10.23 -26.53 2.90
CA LEU A 286 -9.41 -25.30 2.93
C LEU A 286 -9.93 -24.27 3.96
N LEU A 287 -11.24 -24.12 4.12
CA LEU A 287 -11.83 -23.20 5.10
C LEU A 287 -11.54 -23.65 6.55
N GLU A 288 -11.60 -24.96 6.81
CA GLU A 288 -11.27 -25.53 8.11
C GLU A 288 -9.80 -25.28 8.51
N SER A 289 -8.86 -25.37 7.55
CA SER A 289 -7.43 -25.07 7.78
C SER A 289 -7.15 -23.58 8.09
N GLY A 290 -7.85 -22.67 7.41
CA GLY A 290 -7.75 -21.23 7.66
C GLY A 290 -8.27 -20.84 9.04
N ILE A 291 -9.35 -21.48 9.50
CA ILE A 291 -9.92 -21.29 10.84
C ILE A 291 -8.96 -21.79 11.93
N GLN A 292 -8.36 -22.96 11.75
CA GLN A 292 -7.40 -23.52 12.73
C GLN A 292 -6.16 -22.64 12.90
N SER A 293 -5.62 -22.06 11.82
CA SER A 293 -4.49 -21.11 11.90
C SER A 293 -4.82 -19.84 12.71
N GLY A 294 -6.10 -19.44 12.74
CA GLY A 294 -6.60 -18.32 13.56
C GLY A 294 -6.82 -18.67 15.04
N HIS A 295 -6.89 -19.95 15.40
CA HIS A 295 -6.99 -20.40 16.80
C HIS A 295 -5.61 -20.59 17.46
N ALA A 296 -4.55 -20.82 16.69
CA ALA A 296 -3.19 -21.02 17.23
C ALA A 296 -2.46 -19.72 17.64
N GLY A 297 -2.99 -18.53 17.29
CA GLY A 297 -2.35 -17.23 17.55
C GLY A 297 -2.45 -16.71 18.99
N GLY A 298 -2.88 -17.54 19.95
CA GLY A 298 -3.05 -17.17 21.36
C GLY A 298 -1.83 -17.40 22.26
N ASN A 299 -0.77 -18.07 21.79
CA ASN A 299 0.44 -18.27 22.58
C ASN A 299 1.60 -17.44 22.05
N SER A 300 2.11 -16.59 22.94
CA SER A 300 3.33 -15.81 22.82
C SER A 300 4.46 -16.61 22.18
N PHE A 301 5.02 -16.08 21.10
CA PHE A 301 6.38 -16.43 20.67
C PHE A 301 7.34 -15.93 21.75
N ASN A 302 7.70 -16.82 22.68
CA ASN A 302 8.77 -16.57 23.63
C ASN A 302 10.08 -16.37 22.85
N ARG A 303 10.66 -15.17 22.96
CA ARG A 303 12.07 -14.94 22.67
C ARG A 303 12.89 -15.88 23.55
N SER A 304 13.46 -16.93 22.97
CA SER A 304 14.68 -17.50 23.54
C SER A 304 15.84 -16.70 22.97
N GLN A 305 16.54 -16.03 23.88
CA GLN A 305 17.86 -15.48 23.67
C GLN A 305 18.80 -16.57 23.15
N GLN A 306 19.59 -16.27 22.13
CA GLN A 306 20.96 -16.79 22.07
C GLN A 306 21.90 -15.61 21.80
N SER A 307 22.53 -15.21 22.89
CA SER A 307 23.77 -14.44 22.95
C SER A 307 24.98 -15.33 22.64
N VAL A 308 26.00 -14.65 22.10
CA VAL A 308 27.37 -15.07 21.72
C VAL A 308 27.53 -15.48 20.26
#